data_AF-D0LKH7-F1
#
_entry.id   AF-D0LKH7-F1
#
_cell.length_a   1.000
_cell.length_b   1.000
_cell.length_c   1.000
_cell.angle_alpha   90.00
_cell.angle_beta   90.00
_cell.angle_gamma   90.00
#
_symmetry.space_group_name_H-M   'P 1'
#
loop_
_entity.id
_entity.type
_entity.pdbx_description
1 polymer ?
#
loop_
_entity_poly.entity_id
_entity_poly.type
_entity_poly.pdbx_seq_one_letter_code
_entity_poly.pdbx_strand_id
1 'polypeptide(L)'
;MERRRHSSPVVTLLVGAALAAITFLGAACEENPVGRQCFIGEEADPDQAVVASPAIECQSRTCLSVPLDNPELPEESDYVPLCTAECSADEDCDRVPESPCQTGFTCMVPVVVGPFCCRKLCVCKDYLVLPESGEIAEPQACDADNPDNQCCNLPGRPECG
;
A
#
# COMPACT_ATOMS: atom_id res chain seq x y z
N MET A 1 -32.90 -58.75 44.38
CA MET A 1 -32.94 -57.30 44.69
C MET A 1 -32.39 -56.56 43.47
N GLU A 2 -33.31 -56.11 42.62
CA GLU A 2 -33.06 -55.52 41.31
C GLU A 2 -32.84 -54.02 41.47
N ARG A 3 -31.63 -53.50 41.15
CA ARG A 3 -31.39 -52.05 41.10
C ARG A 3 -31.56 -51.58 39.66
N ARG A 4 -32.74 -51.03 39.35
CA ARG A 4 -32.99 -50.23 38.15
C ARG A 4 -32.17 -48.93 38.24
N ARG A 5 -31.16 -48.76 37.37
CA ARG A 5 -30.53 -47.46 37.15
C ARG A 5 -31.39 -46.66 36.17
N HIS A 6 -32.03 -45.61 36.68
CA HIS A 6 -32.67 -44.57 35.89
C HIS A 6 -31.57 -43.81 35.12
N SER A 7 -31.55 -43.94 33.80
CA SER A 7 -30.86 -42.96 32.93
C SER A 7 -31.70 -41.70 32.88
N SER A 8 -31.22 -40.63 33.52
CA SER A 8 -31.82 -39.30 33.45
C SER A 8 -31.37 -38.61 32.15
N PRO A 9 -32.30 -38.19 31.26
CA PRO A 9 -31.96 -37.63 29.94
C PRO A 9 -31.48 -36.17 30.00
N VAL A 10 -31.36 -35.59 31.20
CA VAL A 10 -31.09 -34.16 31.39
C VAL A 10 -29.61 -33.80 31.20
N VAL A 11 -28.70 -34.77 31.22
CA VAL A 11 -27.24 -34.51 31.15
C VAL A 11 -26.74 -34.35 29.70
N THR A 12 -27.53 -34.74 28.70
CA THR A 12 -27.14 -34.73 27.28
C THR A 12 -27.55 -33.45 26.54
N LEU A 13 -27.58 -32.30 27.22
CA LEU A 13 -27.97 -31.02 26.61
C LEU A 13 -27.02 -29.85 26.89
N LEU A 14 -25.89 -30.08 27.58
CA LEU A 14 -24.93 -29.02 27.93
C LEU A 14 -23.54 -29.17 27.30
N VAL A 15 -23.31 -30.22 26.50
CA VAL A 15 -21.99 -30.46 25.85
C VAL A 15 -21.97 -30.04 24.38
N GLY A 16 -23.12 -29.70 23.78
CA GLY A 16 -23.23 -29.32 22.36
C GLY A 16 -23.04 -27.83 22.06
N ALA A 17 -22.97 -26.96 23.06
CA ALA A 17 -23.00 -25.50 22.88
C ALA A 17 -21.63 -24.80 23.07
N ALA A 18 -20.53 -25.55 23.18
CA ALA A 18 -19.19 -24.99 23.44
C ALA A 18 -18.23 -24.99 22.23
N LEU A 19 -18.67 -25.45 21.06
CA LEU A 19 -17.83 -25.62 19.85
C LEU A 19 -18.23 -24.73 18.67
N ALA A 20 -19.01 -23.66 18.90
CA ALA A 20 -19.51 -22.76 17.86
C ALA A 20 -19.04 -21.29 18.04
N ALA A 21 -17.85 -21.07 18.60
CA ALA A 21 -17.29 -19.74 18.86
C ALA A 21 -15.88 -19.54 18.30
N ILE A 22 -15.57 -20.15 17.14
CA ILE A 22 -14.27 -19.98 16.45
C ILE A 22 -14.52 -19.77 14.95
N THR A 23 -15.17 -18.68 14.55
CA THR A 23 -15.19 -18.23 13.13
C THR A 23 -15.59 -16.75 13.02
N PHE A 24 -14.88 -15.83 13.67
CA PHE A 24 -15.05 -14.40 13.38
C PHE A 24 -13.68 -13.75 13.09
N LEU A 25 -13.50 -13.44 11.79
CA LEU A 25 -12.61 -12.46 11.14
C LEU A 25 -11.09 -12.56 11.39
N GLY A 26 -10.42 -13.31 10.51
CA GLY A 26 -9.01 -13.09 10.16
C GLY A 26 -8.86 -12.24 8.89
N ALA A 27 -9.62 -11.14 8.77
CA ALA A 27 -9.47 -10.20 7.66
C ALA A 27 -8.55 -9.06 8.08
N ALA A 28 -7.52 -8.84 7.26
CA ALA A 28 -6.73 -7.61 7.12
C ALA A 28 -5.83 -7.21 8.30
N CYS A 29 -4.68 -7.88 8.43
CA CYS A 29 -3.47 -7.21 8.89
C CYS A 29 -2.44 -7.24 7.75
N GLU A 30 -2.78 -6.66 6.60
CA GLU A 30 -1.77 -6.19 5.65
C GLU A 30 -1.66 -4.67 5.80
N GLU A 31 -1.49 -4.23 7.05
CA GLU A 31 -1.22 -2.83 7.37
C GLU A 31 0.23 -2.56 6.93
N ASN A 32 0.39 -1.99 5.73
CA ASN A 32 1.65 -1.42 5.26
C ASN A 32 1.55 0.11 5.36
N PRO A 33 1.60 0.67 6.58
CA PRO A 33 1.38 2.09 6.77
C PRO A 33 2.45 2.91 6.04
N VAL A 34 2.01 3.94 5.34
CA VAL A 34 2.82 4.80 4.47
C VAL A 34 3.05 6.18 5.08
N GLY A 35 4.03 6.91 4.54
CA GLY A 35 4.28 8.31 4.90
C GLY A 35 5.32 8.53 5.99
N ARG A 36 5.98 7.49 6.50
CA ARG A 36 7.19 7.69 7.33
C ARG A 36 8.31 8.24 6.46
N GLN A 37 9.08 9.21 6.96
CA GLN A 37 10.26 9.69 6.25
C GLN A 37 11.29 8.56 6.07
N CYS A 38 11.96 8.54 4.91
CA CYS A 38 13.00 7.58 4.58
C CYS A 38 14.14 8.21 3.80
N PHE A 39 15.20 7.45 3.56
CA PHE A 39 16.44 7.90 2.93
C PHE A 39 16.72 7.12 1.64
N ILE A 40 16.95 7.83 0.54
CA ILE A 40 17.19 7.25 -0.79
C ILE A 40 18.69 7.09 -1.10
N GLY A 41 19.58 7.62 -0.26
CA GLY A 41 21.03 7.60 -0.51
C GLY A 41 21.59 8.93 -0.97
N GLU A 42 20.73 9.84 -1.41
CA GLU A 42 21.04 11.15 -1.95
C GLU A 42 19.92 12.16 -1.66
N GLU A 43 20.14 13.42 -2.00
CA GLU A 43 19.11 14.46 -1.88
C GLU A 43 18.00 14.21 -2.90
N ALA A 44 16.74 14.40 -2.48
CA ALA A 44 15.59 14.26 -3.37
C ALA A 44 15.66 15.26 -4.52
N ASP A 45 15.71 14.76 -5.76
CA ASP A 45 15.57 15.59 -6.96
C ASP A 45 14.07 15.96 -7.12
N PRO A 46 13.69 17.25 -7.09
CA PRO A 46 12.30 17.68 -7.25
C PRO A 46 11.74 17.44 -8.66
N ASP A 47 12.57 17.10 -9.64
CA ASP A 47 12.16 16.91 -11.03
C ASP A 47 12.03 15.42 -11.41
N GLN A 48 12.38 14.49 -10.51
CA GLN A 48 12.47 13.05 -10.85
C GLN A 48 11.86 12.14 -9.77
N ALA A 49 11.20 11.08 -10.23
CA ALA A 49 10.77 10.00 -9.36
C ALA A 49 11.92 9.02 -9.12
N VAL A 50 12.22 8.73 -7.85
CA VAL A 50 13.24 7.77 -7.45
C VAL A 50 12.65 6.79 -6.44
N VAL A 51 12.84 5.49 -6.71
CA VAL A 51 12.44 4.42 -5.80
C VAL A 51 13.68 3.72 -5.27
N ALA A 52 13.88 3.78 -3.96
CA ALA A 52 14.91 3.01 -3.28
C ALA A 52 14.30 1.73 -2.68
N SER A 53 14.88 0.59 -3.07
CA SER A 53 14.58 -0.70 -2.48
C SER A 53 15.83 -1.59 -2.48
N PRO A 54 16.15 -2.25 -1.35
CA PRO A 54 15.40 -2.28 -0.09
C PRO A 54 15.63 -1.03 0.79
N ALA A 55 14.56 -0.37 1.21
CA ALA A 55 14.58 0.63 2.28
C ALA A 55 14.35 -0.06 3.63
N ILE A 56 15.34 -0.04 4.53
CA ILE A 56 15.30 -0.81 5.78
C ILE A 56 14.37 -0.18 6.83
N GLU A 57 14.20 1.13 6.76
CA GLU A 57 13.35 1.94 7.62
C GLU A 57 11.85 1.78 7.32
N CYS A 58 11.51 1.34 6.10
CA CYS A 58 10.15 1.15 5.63
C CYS A 58 9.70 -0.29 5.83
N GLN A 59 8.50 -0.49 6.39
CA GLN A 59 7.92 -1.81 6.58
C GLN A 59 7.72 -2.55 5.24
N SER A 60 7.26 -1.81 4.23
CA SER A 60 7.12 -2.24 2.83
C SER A 60 8.43 -2.38 2.06
N ARG A 61 9.58 -2.06 2.68
CA ARG A 61 10.91 -2.08 2.07
C ARG A 61 11.09 -1.12 0.88
N THR A 62 10.20 -0.14 0.74
CA THR A 62 10.16 0.76 -0.42
C THR A 62 10.08 2.21 0.04
N CYS A 63 11.04 3.01 -0.40
CA CYS A 63 11.13 4.45 -0.17
C CYS A 63 10.96 5.16 -1.52
N LEU A 64 10.14 6.21 -1.56
CA LEU A 64 9.78 6.92 -2.77
C LEU A 64 10.00 8.42 -2.61
N SER A 65 10.70 9.00 -3.56
CA SER A 65 10.68 10.43 -3.87
C SER A 65 9.95 10.59 -5.19
N VAL A 66 9.03 11.54 -5.27
CA VAL A 66 8.31 11.87 -6.51
C VAL A 66 8.60 13.32 -6.88
N PRO A 67 8.44 13.71 -8.15
CA PRO A 67 8.55 15.11 -8.54
C PRO A 67 7.60 16.00 -7.72
N LEU A 68 8.05 17.21 -7.43
CA LEU A 68 7.25 18.23 -6.76
C LEU A 68 6.47 19.03 -7.82
N ASP A 69 5.32 18.50 -8.23
CA ASP A 69 4.43 19.18 -9.18
C ASP A 69 3.71 20.38 -8.54
N ASN A 70 3.45 20.30 -7.23
CA ASN A 70 2.85 21.39 -6.48
C ASN A 70 3.93 22.23 -5.74
N PRO A 71 4.24 23.45 -6.21
CA PRO A 71 5.28 24.28 -5.59
C PRO A 71 4.86 24.88 -4.23
N GLU A 72 3.57 24.85 -3.89
CA GLU A 72 3.01 25.41 -2.65
C GLU A 72 2.56 24.28 -1.73
N LEU A 73 3.47 23.83 -0.87
CA LEU A 73 3.18 22.84 0.16
C LEU A 73 2.29 23.42 1.27
N PRO A 74 1.38 22.62 1.87
CA PRO A 74 0.69 23.00 3.12
C PRO A 74 1.68 23.37 4.23
N GLU A 75 1.29 24.26 5.17
CA GLU A 75 2.17 24.79 6.24
C GLU A 75 2.83 23.73 7.15
N GLU A 76 2.30 22.51 7.18
CA GLU A 76 2.84 21.38 7.97
C GLU A 76 3.37 20.24 7.09
N SER A 77 3.53 20.49 5.80
CA SER A 77 4.07 19.53 4.84
C SER A 77 5.51 19.86 4.49
N ASP A 78 6.33 18.81 4.45
CA ASP A 78 7.73 18.88 4.05
C ASP A 78 7.93 18.02 2.80
N TYR A 79 8.65 18.53 1.80
CA TYR A 79 9.06 17.73 0.64
C TYR A 79 10.27 16.87 1.01
N VAL A 80 10.01 15.58 1.27
CA VAL A 80 11.01 14.58 1.66
C VAL A 80 10.63 13.21 1.08
N PRO A 81 11.59 12.29 0.90
CA PRO A 81 11.26 10.92 0.53
C PRO A 81 10.43 10.22 1.62
N LEU A 82 9.39 9.50 1.20
CA LEU A 82 8.45 8.82 2.09
C LEU A 82 8.40 7.32 1.82
N CYS A 83 8.27 6.55 2.90
CA CYS A 83 7.93 5.14 2.83
C CYS A 83 6.59 4.99 2.14
N THR A 84 6.56 4.12 1.14
CA THR A 84 5.37 3.85 0.32
C THR A 84 5.11 2.36 0.24
N ALA A 85 3.92 1.95 -0.20
CA ALA A 85 3.56 0.57 -0.43
C ALA A 85 2.85 0.45 -1.78
N GLU A 86 2.80 -0.77 -2.32
CA GLU A 86 1.91 -1.06 -3.45
C GLU A 86 0.46 -0.96 -3.02
N CYS A 87 -0.37 -0.47 -3.93
CA CYS A 87 -1.78 -0.22 -3.69
C CYS A 87 -2.60 -0.56 -4.93
N SER A 88 -3.90 -0.79 -4.74
CA SER A 88 -4.89 -0.92 -5.81
C SER A 88 -5.80 0.30 -5.88
N ALA A 89 -6.07 0.94 -4.73
CA ALA A 89 -6.90 2.12 -4.58
C ALA A 89 -6.37 3.06 -3.48
N ASP A 90 -6.89 4.30 -3.44
CA ASP A 90 -6.52 5.30 -2.42
C ASP A 90 -6.75 4.81 -0.99
N GLU A 91 -7.73 3.93 -0.75
CA GLU A 91 -8.03 3.40 0.58
C GLU A 91 -6.97 2.43 1.12
N ASP A 92 -6.09 1.91 0.26
CA ASP A 92 -4.98 1.06 0.68
C ASP A 92 -3.81 1.87 1.31
N CYS A 93 -3.87 3.19 1.20
CA CYS A 93 -2.77 4.08 1.56
C CYS A 93 -2.92 4.70 2.95
N ASP A 94 -2.87 3.84 3.97
CA ASP A 94 -2.98 4.25 5.37
C ASP A 94 -1.79 5.12 5.83
N ARG A 95 -2.07 6.42 6.04
CA ARG A 95 -1.09 7.40 6.54
C ARG A 95 -0.71 7.11 7.99
N VAL A 96 0.60 7.09 8.29
CA VAL A 96 1.06 7.17 9.69
C VAL A 96 0.83 8.56 10.30
N PRO A 97 0.55 8.66 11.62
CA PRO A 97 0.39 9.94 12.30
C PRO A 97 1.60 10.88 12.18
N GLU A 98 2.82 10.34 12.08
CA GLU A 98 4.06 11.11 11.99
C GLU A 98 4.39 11.57 10.56
N SER A 99 3.54 11.27 9.58
CA SER A 99 3.79 11.61 8.18
C SER A 99 3.73 13.12 7.99
N PRO A 100 4.72 13.73 7.29
CA PRO A 100 4.65 15.13 6.91
C PRO A 100 3.59 15.39 5.83
N CYS A 101 3.13 14.35 5.13
CA CYS A 101 2.07 14.50 4.13
C CYS A 101 0.71 14.78 4.78
N GLN A 102 0.12 15.96 4.57
CA GLN A 102 -1.07 16.43 5.26
C GLN A 102 -2.37 16.06 4.57
N THR A 103 -2.45 16.14 3.24
CA THR A 103 -3.69 15.87 2.49
C THR A 103 -3.92 14.39 2.19
N GLY A 104 -3.04 13.52 2.69
CA GLY A 104 -3.14 12.06 2.54
C GLY A 104 -2.41 11.54 1.30
N PHE A 105 -2.67 10.28 0.96
CA PHE A 105 -1.99 9.58 -0.12
C PHE A 105 -2.98 9.21 -1.22
N THR A 106 -2.50 9.14 -2.46
CA THR A 106 -3.23 8.60 -3.61
C THR A 106 -2.51 7.39 -4.18
N CYS A 107 -3.27 6.44 -4.71
CA CYS A 107 -2.75 5.27 -5.38
C CYS A 107 -2.56 5.53 -6.88
N MET A 108 -1.32 5.71 -7.32
CA MET A 108 -1.01 6.00 -8.72
C MET A 108 0.31 5.35 -9.16
N VAL A 109 0.65 5.46 -10.44
CA VAL A 109 1.95 5.01 -10.96
C VAL A 109 2.96 6.15 -10.93
N PRO A 110 4.00 6.13 -10.06
CA PRO A 110 5.01 7.18 -10.03
C PRO A 110 6.16 6.97 -11.02
N VAL A 111 6.38 5.75 -11.52
CA VAL A 111 7.52 5.43 -12.40
C VAL A 111 7.08 4.57 -13.58
N VAL A 112 7.53 4.95 -14.78
CA VAL A 112 7.23 4.26 -16.06
C VAL A 112 8.45 3.54 -16.66
N VAL A 113 9.50 3.35 -15.86
CA VAL A 113 10.74 2.65 -16.22
C VAL A 113 11.32 1.90 -15.02
N GLY A 114 12.19 0.93 -15.28
CA GLY A 114 12.94 0.21 -14.24
C GLY A 114 12.14 -0.88 -13.51
N PRO A 115 12.66 -1.41 -12.38
CA PRO A 115 12.03 -2.52 -11.65
C PRO A 115 10.66 -2.19 -11.03
N PHE A 116 10.36 -0.91 -10.86
CA PHE A 116 9.08 -0.41 -10.33
C PHE A 116 8.14 0.10 -11.43
N CYS A 117 8.48 -0.14 -12.70
CA CYS A 117 7.72 0.30 -13.85
C CYS A 117 6.24 -0.08 -13.74
N CYS A 118 5.36 0.92 -13.81
CA CYS A 118 3.91 0.74 -13.84
C CYS A 118 3.31 -0.02 -12.66
N ARG A 119 4.03 -0.04 -11.54
CA ARG A 119 3.47 -0.44 -10.24
C ARG A 119 2.77 0.76 -9.63
N LYS A 120 1.58 0.53 -9.10
CA LYS A 120 0.85 1.53 -8.34
C LYS A 120 1.42 1.60 -6.93
N LEU A 121 1.80 2.79 -6.50
CA LEU A 121 2.36 3.07 -5.18
C LEU A 121 1.56 4.20 -4.52
N CYS A 122 1.56 4.23 -3.20
CA CYS A 122 0.98 5.34 -2.44
C CYS A 122 1.86 6.59 -2.55
N VAL A 123 1.33 7.67 -3.13
CA VAL A 123 2.03 8.94 -3.35
C VAL A 123 1.38 10.05 -2.53
N CYS A 124 2.20 10.89 -1.89
CA CYS A 124 1.69 12.00 -1.10
C CYS A 124 0.97 13.02 -2.00
N LYS A 125 -0.29 13.31 -1.67
CA LYS A 125 -1.13 14.25 -2.42
C LYS A 125 -0.62 15.69 -2.37
N ASP A 126 0.14 16.06 -1.32
CA ASP A 126 0.69 17.42 -1.18
C ASP A 126 1.70 17.76 -2.28
N TYR A 127 2.37 16.76 -2.84
CA TYR A 127 3.42 16.95 -3.86
C TYR A 127 2.84 17.03 -5.28
N LEU A 128 1.55 16.70 -5.43
CA LEU A 128 0.90 16.50 -6.71
C LEU A 128 -0.09 17.64 -7.01
N VAL A 129 -0.23 17.97 -8.29
CA VAL A 129 -1.38 18.75 -8.77
C VAL A 129 -2.46 17.77 -9.19
N LEU A 130 -3.41 17.51 -8.29
CA LEU A 130 -4.52 16.59 -8.57
C LEU A 130 -5.59 17.27 -9.46
N PRO A 131 -6.15 16.56 -10.45
CA PRO A 131 -7.32 17.03 -11.18
C PRO A 131 -8.57 17.06 -10.28
N GLU A 132 -9.66 17.69 -10.74
CA GLU A 132 -10.92 17.76 -10.00
C GLU A 132 -11.52 16.38 -9.66
N SER A 133 -11.17 15.35 -10.43
CA SER A 133 -11.55 13.96 -10.13
C SER A 133 -10.85 13.39 -8.90
N GLY A 134 -9.74 13.98 -8.45
CA GLY A 134 -8.93 13.50 -7.33
C GLY A 134 -7.98 12.34 -7.65
N GLU A 135 -8.01 11.84 -8.90
CA GLU A 135 -7.23 10.69 -9.36
C GLU A 135 -6.38 11.07 -10.57
N ILE A 136 -5.11 10.65 -10.57
CA ILE A 136 -4.22 10.81 -11.72
C ILE A 136 -4.41 9.59 -12.64
N ALA A 137 -4.70 9.86 -13.92
CA ALA A 137 -4.85 8.82 -14.92
C ALA A 137 -3.54 8.02 -15.09
N GLU A 138 -3.67 6.71 -15.28
CA GLU A 138 -2.53 5.85 -15.55
C GLU A 138 -1.79 6.31 -16.82
N PRO A 139 -0.45 6.44 -16.79
CA PRO A 139 0.32 6.87 -17.96
C PRO A 139 0.12 5.91 -19.15
N GLN A 140 0.04 6.43 -20.38
CA GLN A 140 -0.02 5.58 -21.59
C GLN A 140 1.19 4.66 -21.75
N ALA A 141 2.33 5.01 -21.14
CA ALA A 141 3.50 4.13 -21.09
C ALA A 141 3.26 2.83 -20.31
N CYS A 142 2.21 2.79 -19.48
CA CYS A 142 1.81 1.63 -18.68
C CYS A 142 0.70 0.79 -19.30
N ASP A 143 0.10 1.25 -20.39
CA ASP A 143 -0.86 0.47 -21.13
C ASP A 143 -0.20 -0.85 -21.60
N ALA A 144 -0.78 -1.98 -21.20
CA ALA A 144 -0.27 -3.31 -21.53
C ALA A 144 -0.43 -3.63 -23.02
N ASP A 145 -1.39 -2.99 -23.69
CA ASP A 145 -1.62 -3.12 -25.13
C ASP A 145 -0.71 -2.19 -25.94
N ASN A 146 0.00 -1.27 -25.28
CA ASN A 146 0.96 -0.38 -25.94
C ASN A 146 2.25 -1.16 -26.30
N PRO A 147 2.57 -1.34 -27.59
CA PRO A 147 3.76 -2.08 -28.00
C PRO A 147 5.06 -1.42 -27.53
N ASP A 148 5.05 -0.09 -27.34
CA ASP A 148 6.18 0.72 -26.90
C ASP A 148 6.39 0.69 -25.37
N ASN A 149 5.54 -0.01 -24.63
CA ASN A 149 5.73 -0.23 -23.20
C ASN A 149 7.05 -0.99 -22.95
N GLN A 150 7.96 -0.35 -22.21
CA GLN A 150 9.30 -0.87 -21.90
C GLN A 150 9.42 -1.47 -20.49
N CYS A 151 8.30 -1.66 -19.80
CA CYS A 151 8.28 -2.29 -18.49
C CYS A 151 8.74 -3.74 -18.54
N CYS A 152 9.93 -3.97 -18.01
CA CYS A 152 10.57 -5.28 -17.94
C CYS A 152 9.95 -6.22 -16.88
N ASN A 153 9.07 -5.71 -16.01
CA ASN A 153 8.27 -6.49 -15.07
C ASN A 153 6.96 -7.06 -15.65
N LEU A 154 6.63 -6.74 -16.91
CA LEU A 154 5.45 -7.30 -17.56
C LEU A 154 5.71 -8.69 -18.17
N PRO A 155 4.71 -9.59 -18.19
CA PRO A 155 4.85 -10.92 -18.78
C PRO A 155 5.34 -10.86 -20.23
N GLY A 156 6.37 -11.65 -20.56
CA GLY A 156 6.92 -11.74 -21.91
C GLY A 156 7.94 -10.67 -22.30
N ARG A 157 8.38 -9.83 -21.34
CA ARG A 157 9.47 -8.86 -21.52
C ARG A 157 10.79 -9.40 -20.92
N PRO A 158 11.95 -8.96 -21.41
CA PRO A 158 13.23 -9.29 -20.77
C PRO A 158 13.27 -8.75 -19.34
N GLU A 159 13.88 -9.49 -18.40
CA GLU A 159 13.98 -9.09 -17.00
C GLU A 159 14.69 -7.74 -16.83
N CYS A 160 14.28 -6.97 -15.82
CA CYS A 160 14.94 -5.73 -15.45
C CYS A 160 16.34 -6.06 -14.90
N GLY A 161 17.38 -5.67 -15.65
CA GLY A 161 18.78 -5.86 -15.27
C GLY A 161 19.24 -4.97 -14.13
#